data_AF-A0A927UTG0-F1
#
_entry.id   AF-A0A927UTG0-F1
#
_cell.length_a   1.000
_cell.length_b   1.000
_cell.length_c   1.000
_cell.angle_alpha   90.00
_cell.angle_beta   90.00
_cell.angle_gamma   90.00
#
_symmetry.space_group_name_H-M   'P 1'
#
loop_
_entity.id
_entity.type
_entity.pdbx_description
1 polymer ?
#
loop_
_entity_poly.entity_id
_entity_poly.type
_entity_poly.pdbx_seq_one_letter_code
_entity_poly.pdbx_strand_id
1 'polypeptide(L)'
;MKKNYKKFVALCSVLVAAFTVVVAVNTKTESKAFDWFGGDKISVKKCAISFYEDTYNWTGSEIKPEVRVNYLGTDLEKNVDYIVSYKDNIDAGEGKVVIEGKGNYKGKETVKFKIKGIDFKNECIASITNGVVQVFYKGKLLTDGKDYYVMHLTQEILEKSQATGNGYLNTYKVTDYYTITGKGKFDGCISNQIVTSTVKFEKSNQIDFDGED
;
A
#
# COMPACT_ATOMS: atom_id res chain seq x y z
N MET A 1 -28.93 -21.76 55.53
CA MET A 1 -27.93 -21.85 54.44
C MET A 1 -27.73 -23.31 54.05
N LYS A 2 -27.67 -23.60 52.73
CA LYS A 2 -27.31 -24.88 52.09
C LYS A 2 -28.25 -26.09 52.31
N LYS A 3 -29.36 -26.20 51.54
CA LYS A 3 -29.89 -27.56 51.22
C LYS A 3 -30.83 -27.75 50.01
N ASN A 4 -31.06 -26.77 49.13
CA ASN A 4 -31.97 -26.96 47.96
C ASN A 4 -31.34 -26.79 46.55
N TYR A 5 -30.01 -26.82 46.42
CA TYR A 5 -29.33 -26.70 45.11
C TYR A 5 -28.99 -28.05 44.43
N LYS A 6 -29.52 -29.18 44.93
CA LYS A 6 -29.26 -30.53 44.38
C LYS A 6 -30.45 -31.18 43.67
N LYS A 7 -31.55 -30.45 43.42
CA LYS A 7 -32.71 -30.95 42.64
C LYS A 7 -32.98 -30.24 41.32
N PHE A 8 -32.12 -29.32 40.88
CA PHE A 8 -32.27 -28.63 39.59
C PHE A 8 -31.21 -29.01 38.54
N VAL A 9 -30.35 -30.00 38.82
CA VAL A 9 -29.33 -30.50 37.87
C VAL A 9 -29.75 -31.82 37.21
N ALA A 10 -30.93 -32.37 37.54
CA ALA A 10 -31.40 -33.66 37.02
C ALA A 10 -32.52 -33.55 35.96
N LEU A 11 -32.64 -32.40 35.29
CA LEU A 11 -33.51 -32.23 34.11
C LEU A 11 -32.78 -31.68 32.88
N CYS A 12 -31.47 -31.42 32.97
CA CYS A 12 -30.64 -30.99 31.84
C CYS A 12 -29.93 -32.14 31.09
N SER A 13 -30.20 -33.40 31.44
CA SER A 13 -29.53 -34.56 30.84
C SER A 13 -30.45 -35.44 29.97
N VAL A 14 -31.69 -35.02 29.71
CA VAL A 14 -32.64 -35.78 28.86
C VAL A 14 -33.00 -35.06 27.55
N LEU A 15 -32.55 -33.82 27.34
CA LEU A 15 -32.84 -33.05 26.12
C LEU A 15 -31.62 -32.86 25.19
N VAL A 16 -30.60 -33.72 25.34
CA VAL A 16 -29.45 -33.78 24.42
C VAL A 16 -29.56 -35.00 23.46
N ALA A 17 -30.59 -35.85 23.63
CA ALA A 17 -30.76 -37.08 22.86
C ALA A 17 -31.98 -37.07 21.90
N ALA A 18 -32.36 -35.89 21.38
CA ALA A 18 -33.44 -35.78 20.38
C ALA A 18 -33.10 -34.86 19.20
N PHE A 19 -31.81 -34.64 18.91
CA PHE A 19 -31.39 -33.93 17.70
C PHE A 19 -30.26 -34.69 17.01
N THR A 20 -30.60 -35.89 16.55
CA THR A 20 -29.90 -36.52 15.44
C THR A 20 -30.99 -36.96 14.47
N VAL A 21 -30.89 -36.45 13.24
CA VAL A 21 -31.70 -36.79 12.05
C VAL A 21 -33.02 -36.03 11.87
N VAL A 22 -32.98 -34.88 11.17
CA VAL A 22 -33.78 -34.52 9.96
C VAL A 22 -33.00 -33.41 9.22
N VAL A 23 -32.19 -33.77 8.20
CA VAL A 23 -32.38 -33.51 6.76
C VAL A 23 -32.38 -32.02 6.35
N ALA A 24 -31.41 -31.70 5.47
CA ALA A 24 -31.23 -30.44 4.76
C ALA A 24 -32.52 -29.91 4.09
N VAL A 25 -32.82 -28.61 4.22
CA VAL A 25 -33.25 -27.67 3.16
C VAL A 25 -33.22 -26.25 3.74
N ASN A 26 -32.56 -25.33 3.01
CA ASN A 26 -32.63 -23.88 3.13
C ASN A 26 -33.89 -23.31 3.81
N THR A 27 -33.74 -22.63 4.94
CA THR A 27 -34.51 -21.41 5.22
C THR A 27 -33.62 -20.41 5.97
N LYS A 28 -33.69 -19.14 5.55
CA LYS A 28 -33.00 -17.94 6.08
C LYS A 28 -33.39 -17.59 7.54
N THR A 29 -33.71 -18.57 8.40
CA THR A 29 -34.44 -18.35 9.67
C THR A 29 -33.79 -18.92 10.92
N GLU A 30 -32.50 -19.23 10.91
CA GLU A 30 -31.76 -19.59 12.14
C GLU A 30 -31.06 -18.39 12.81
N SER A 31 -31.05 -17.21 12.17
CA SER A 31 -30.26 -16.06 12.66
C SER A 31 -30.73 -15.50 14.01
N LYS A 32 -31.96 -15.78 14.45
CA LYS A 32 -32.52 -15.23 15.70
C LYS A 32 -32.34 -16.14 16.92
N ALA A 33 -32.01 -17.42 16.74
CA ALA A 33 -31.84 -18.35 17.85
C ALA A 33 -30.44 -18.25 18.50
N PHE A 34 -29.45 -17.74 17.77
CA PHE A 34 -28.06 -17.63 18.24
C PHE A 34 -27.80 -16.41 19.15
N ASP A 35 -28.70 -15.42 19.15
CA ASP A 35 -28.56 -14.19 19.94
C ASP A 35 -28.79 -14.40 21.45
N TRP A 36 -29.39 -15.52 21.89
CA TRP A 36 -29.70 -15.76 23.30
C TRP A 36 -28.49 -16.27 24.13
N PHE A 37 -27.47 -16.87 23.49
CA PHE A 37 -26.29 -17.41 24.18
C PHE A 37 -25.00 -16.63 23.94
N GLY A 38 -25.05 -15.48 23.25
CA GLY A 38 -23.86 -14.63 23.06
C GLY A 38 -22.71 -15.37 22.40
N GLY A 39 -23.01 -16.16 21.36
CA GLY A 39 -21.99 -16.86 20.59
C GLY A 39 -20.97 -15.90 19.97
N ASP A 40 -19.72 -16.31 19.94
CA ASP A 40 -18.63 -15.51 19.40
C ASP A 40 -18.82 -15.26 17.89
N LYS A 41 -18.92 -13.99 17.48
CA LYS A 41 -19.05 -13.64 16.05
C LYS A 41 -17.90 -14.22 15.22
N ILE A 42 -18.19 -14.55 13.96
CA ILE A 42 -17.22 -15.13 13.03
C ILE A 42 -16.29 -14.02 12.51
N SER A 43 -14.98 -14.21 12.64
CA SER A 43 -14.02 -13.25 12.09
C SER A 43 -13.99 -13.30 10.56
N VAL A 44 -14.03 -12.14 9.89
CA VAL A 44 -13.89 -12.06 8.43
C VAL A 44 -12.53 -12.58 7.94
N LYS A 45 -11.51 -12.65 8.81
CA LYS A 45 -10.24 -13.33 8.54
C LYS A 45 -10.39 -14.81 8.15
N LYS A 46 -11.48 -15.44 8.61
CA LYS A 46 -11.79 -16.86 8.35
C LYS A 46 -12.58 -17.05 7.06
N CYS A 47 -13.00 -15.97 6.41
CA CYS A 47 -13.76 -16.03 5.18
C CYS A 47 -12.79 -16.08 3.99
N ALA A 48 -13.17 -16.80 2.93
CA ALA A 48 -12.51 -16.73 1.65
C ALA A 48 -12.97 -15.45 0.93
N ILE A 49 -12.03 -14.60 0.54
CA ILE A 49 -12.28 -13.35 -0.17
C ILE A 49 -11.67 -13.47 -1.56
N SER A 50 -12.45 -13.17 -2.59
CA SER A 50 -12.03 -13.29 -3.99
C SER A 50 -12.54 -12.14 -4.85
N PHE A 51 -11.85 -11.91 -5.96
CA PHE A 51 -12.20 -10.95 -7.01
C PHE A 51 -12.52 -11.71 -8.31
N TYR A 52 -13.27 -11.05 -9.21
CA TYR A 52 -13.38 -11.51 -10.59
C TYR A 52 -12.09 -11.24 -11.37
N GLU A 53 -11.55 -10.03 -11.22
CA GLU A 53 -10.23 -9.62 -11.72
C GLU A 53 -9.46 -8.93 -10.58
N ASP A 54 -8.16 -9.12 -10.53
CA ASP A 54 -7.27 -8.47 -9.56
C ASP A 54 -6.51 -7.28 -10.16
N THR A 55 -6.66 -7.02 -11.47
CA THR A 55 -5.93 -6.00 -12.22
C THR A 55 -6.85 -5.24 -13.17
N TYR A 56 -6.86 -3.91 -13.07
CA TYR A 56 -7.72 -3.02 -13.85
C TYR A 56 -6.91 -1.92 -14.53
N ASN A 57 -7.31 -1.45 -15.70
CA ASN A 57 -6.66 -0.30 -16.34
C ASN A 57 -7.12 1.01 -15.69
N TRP A 58 -6.21 1.97 -15.56
CA TRP A 58 -6.53 3.30 -15.05
C TRP A 58 -7.60 4.01 -15.91
N THR A 59 -8.61 4.59 -15.26
CA THR A 59 -9.76 5.24 -15.93
C THR A 59 -9.87 6.73 -15.61
N GLY A 60 -9.12 7.23 -14.63
CA GLY A 60 -9.26 8.59 -14.09
C GLY A 60 -10.45 8.76 -13.15
N SER A 61 -11.06 7.66 -12.69
CA SER A 61 -12.13 7.66 -11.70
C SER A 61 -11.97 6.47 -10.76
N GLU A 62 -12.78 6.44 -9.70
CA GLU A 62 -12.75 5.34 -8.74
C GLU A 62 -13.03 3.99 -9.41
N ILE A 63 -12.11 3.05 -9.24
CA ILE A 63 -12.27 1.64 -9.60
C ILE A 63 -12.76 0.91 -8.35
N LYS A 64 -13.89 0.20 -8.48
CA LYS A 64 -14.52 -0.53 -7.36
C LYS A 64 -14.75 -1.99 -7.77
N PRO A 65 -13.73 -2.85 -7.66
CA PRO A 65 -13.86 -4.27 -7.94
C PRO A 65 -15.00 -4.89 -7.12
N GLU A 66 -15.78 -5.76 -7.75
CA GLU A 66 -16.74 -6.58 -7.04
C GLU A 66 -15.99 -7.65 -6.23
N VAL A 67 -16.38 -7.81 -4.96
CA VAL A 67 -15.77 -8.78 -4.05
C VAL A 67 -16.79 -9.84 -3.66
N ARG A 68 -16.37 -11.10 -3.71
CA ARG A 68 -17.14 -12.23 -3.19
C ARG A 68 -16.51 -12.69 -1.88
N VAL A 69 -17.33 -12.74 -0.84
CA VAL A 69 -16.94 -13.24 0.49
C VAL A 69 -17.72 -14.52 0.77
N ASN A 70 -17.00 -15.59 1.05
CA ASN A 70 -17.57 -16.91 1.29
C ASN A 70 -17.10 -17.45 2.65
N TYR A 71 -18.01 -18.04 3.42
CA TYR A 71 -17.68 -18.74 4.65
C TYR A 71 -18.20 -20.17 4.59
N LEU A 72 -17.28 -21.16 4.63
CA LEU A 72 -17.59 -22.59 4.63
C LEU A 72 -18.56 -23.03 3.51
N GLY A 73 -18.45 -22.45 2.32
CA GLY A 73 -19.28 -22.79 1.17
C GLY A 73 -20.52 -21.89 0.99
N THR A 74 -20.83 -21.04 1.97
CA THR A 74 -21.95 -20.09 1.89
C THR A 74 -21.46 -18.70 1.49
N ASP A 75 -22.07 -18.13 0.45
CA ASP A 75 -21.80 -16.74 0.07
C ASP A 75 -22.48 -15.78 1.04
N LEU A 76 -21.73 -14.77 1.46
CA LEU A 76 -22.19 -13.73 2.37
C LEU A 76 -22.85 -12.60 1.61
N GLU A 77 -23.86 -11.97 2.22
CA GLU A 77 -24.64 -10.91 1.61
C GLU A 77 -24.09 -9.53 1.99
N LYS A 78 -23.69 -8.74 0.97
CA LYS A 78 -23.18 -7.37 1.17
C LYS A 78 -24.23 -6.50 1.85
N ASN A 79 -23.80 -5.64 2.76
CA ASN A 79 -24.60 -4.78 3.65
C ASN A 79 -25.43 -5.52 4.71
N VAL A 80 -25.46 -6.86 4.69
CA VAL A 80 -26.08 -7.70 5.73
C VAL A 80 -24.98 -8.29 6.61
N ASP A 81 -24.09 -9.07 6.00
CA ASP A 81 -23.02 -9.84 6.67
C ASP A 81 -21.68 -9.10 6.68
N TYR A 82 -21.47 -8.15 5.76
CA TYR A 82 -20.27 -7.32 5.70
C TYR A 82 -20.54 -6.00 4.97
N ILE A 83 -19.67 -5.02 5.17
CA ILE A 83 -19.61 -3.79 4.37
C ILE A 83 -18.27 -3.73 3.63
N VAL A 84 -18.26 -2.99 2.52
CA VAL A 84 -17.08 -2.84 1.66
C VAL A 84 -16.76 -1.37 1.52
N SER A 85 -15.50 -1.00 1.69
CA SER A 85 -14.97 0.33 1.39
C SER A 85 -13.68 0.21 0.59
N TYR A 86 -13.29 1.30 -0.08
CA TYR A 86 -12.14 1.32 -0.99
C TYR A 86 -11.17 2.43 -0.59
N LYS A 87 -9.88 2.21 -0.84
CA LYS A 87 -8.81 3.20 -0.69
C LYS A 87 -7.83 3.08 -1.83
N ASP A 88 -7.14 4.17 -2.13
CA ASP A 88 -6.10 4.23 -3.16
C ASP A 88 -6.59 3.70 -4.52
N ASN A 89 -7.87 3.94 -4.83
CA ASN A 89 -8.60 3.25 -5.90
C ASN A 89 -8.86 4.12 -7.14
N ILE A 90 -8.09 5.19 -7.32
CA ILE A 90 -8.18 6.09 -8.48
C ILE A 90 -6.86 6.05 -9.26
N ASP A 91 -5.75 6.27 -8.58
CA ASP A 91 -4.43 6.35 -9.18
C ASP A 91 -3.87 4.95 -9.51
N ALA A 92 -2.95 4.90 -10.45
CA ALA A 92 -2.19 3.71 -10.77
C ALA A 92 -1.37 3.23 -9.57
N GLY A 93 -1.22 1.91 -9.45
CA GLY A 93 -0.53 1.27 -8.34
C GLY A 93 -1.40 0.24 -7.61
N GLU A 94 -1.24 0.13 -6.30
CA GLU A 94 -2.01 -0.79 -5.45
C GLU A 94 -3.25 -0.11 -4.85
N GLY A 95 -4.42 -0.49 -5.34
CA GLY A 95 -5.70 -0.18 -4.71
C GLY A 95 -6.05 -1.16 -3.59
N LYS A 96 -6.90 -0.73 -2.66
CA LYS A 96 -7.29 -1.53 -1.49
C LYS A 96 -8.80 -1.63 -1.37
N VAL A 97 -9.28 -2.83 -1.08
CA VAL A 97 -10.65 -3.10 -0.64
C VAL A 97 -10.61 -3.50 0.83
N VAL A 98 -11.39 -2.81 1.65
CA VAL A 98 -11.55 -3.10 3.07
C VAL A 98 -12.92 -3.71 3.30
N ILE A 99 -12.93 -4.96 3.74
CA ILE A 99 -14.11 -5.72 4.13
C ILE A 99 -14.24 -5.65 5.64
N GLU A 100 -15.38 -5.19 6.14
CA GLU A 100 -15.69 -5.13 7.57
C GLU A 100 -16.91 -6.00 7.88
N GLY A 101 -16.75 -6.93 8.82
CA GLY A 101 -17.82 -7.86 9.20
C GLY A 101 -18.99 -7.14 9.88
N LYS A 102 -20.21 -7.59 9.59
CA LYS A 102 -21.48 -7.09 10.11
C LYS A 102 -22.37 -8.26 10.54
N GLY A 103 -23.36 -8.00 11.41
CA GLY A 103 -24.27 -9.04 11.90
C GLY A 103 -23.52 -10.10 12.69
N ASN A 104 -23.55 -11.34 12.18
CA ASN A 104 -22.88 -12.51 12.74
C ASN A 104 -21.35 -12.52 12.51
N TYR A 105 -20.83 -11.58 11.71
CA TYR A 105 -19.42 -11.46 11.39
C TYR A 105 -18.77 -10.26 12.09
N LYS A 106 -17.45 -10.32 12.33
CA LYS A 106 -16.65 -9.28 12.99
C LYS A 106 -15.27 -9.10 12.35
N GLY A 107 -14.61 -7.99 12.67
CA GLY A 107 -13.24 -7.71 12.25
C GLY A 107 -13.17 -7.04 10.87
N LYS A 108 -11.93 -6.76 10.44
CA LYS A 108 -11.62 -6.14 9.15
C LYS A 108 -10.59 -6.97 8.41
N GLU A 109 -10.76 -7.09 7.10
CA GLU A 109 -9.75 -7.60 6.20
C GLU A 109 -9.51 -6.63 5.06
N THR A 110 -8.24 -6.49 4.67
CA THR A 110 -7.84 -5.63 3.57
C THR A 110 -7.20 -6.48 2.49
N VAL A 111 -7.83 -6.50 1.33
CA VAL A 111 -7.31 -7.15 0.13
C VAL A 111 -6.90 -6.08 -0.87
N LYS A 112 -5.84 -6.37 -1.62
CA LYS A 112 -5.29 -5.45 -2.61
C LYS A 112 -5.72 -5.86 -4.02
N PHE A 113 -5.79 -4.87 -4.89
CA PHE A 113 -5.93 -5.05 -6.34
C PHE A 113 -4.98 -4.07 -7.04
N LYS A 114 -4.66 -4.33 -8.30
CA LYS A 114 -3.75 -3.52 -9.11
C LYS A 114 -4.52 -2.61 -10.04
N ILE A 115 -4.12 -1.34 -10.10
CA ILE A 115 -4.54 -0.39 -11.12
C ILE A 115 -3.34 -0.16 -12.04
N LYS A 116 -3.41 -0.69 -13.26
CA LYS A 116 -2.39 -0.55 -14.29
C LYS A 116 -2.45 0.86 -14.87
N GLY A 117 -1.40 1.63 -14.58
CA GLY A 117 -1.20 2.96 -15.15
C GLY A 117 -0.59 2.93 -16.56
N ILE A 118 -0.42 4.13 -17.10
CA ILE A 118 0.41 4.37 -18.28
C ILE A 118 1.86 4.10 -17.89
N ASP A 119 2.57 3.31 -18.69
CA ASP A 119 3.98 2.98 -18.46
C ASP A 119 4.85 4.23 -18.56
N PHE A 120 5.21 4.78 -17.41
CA PHE A 120 5.94 6.03 -17.31
C PHE A 120 7.30 5.96 -18.00
N LYS A 121 7.97 4.80 -17.91
CA LYS A 121 9.30 4.62 -18.46
C LYS A 121 9.30 4.69 -19.99
N ASN A 122 8.30 4.09 -20.62
CA ASN A 122 8.26 3.94 -22.07
C ASN A 122 7.46 5.04 -22.78
N GLU A 123 6.54 5.70 -22.07
CA GLU A 123 5.66 6.71 -22.66
C GLU A 123 6.06 8.15 -22.36
N CYS A 124 6.90 8.37 -21.35
CA CYS A 124 7.35 9.71 -20.97
C CYS A 124 8.80 9.96 -21.37
N ILE A 125 9.11 11.22 -21.65
CA ILE A 125 10.46 11.69 -21.99
C ILE A 125 10.90 12.64 -20.88
N ALA A 126 12.04 12.34 -20.26
CA ALA A 126 12.68 13.23 -19.30
C ALA A 126 13.87 13.94 -19.94
N SER A 127 13.97 15.24 -19.73
CA SER A 127 15.15 16.06 -20.05
C SER A 127 15.71 16.62 -18.75
N ILE A 128 17.03 16.55 -18.61
CA ILE A 128 17.75 17.08 -17.46
C ILE A 128 18.77 18.08 -17.99
N THR A 129 18.63 19.35 -17.61
CA THR A 129 19.52 20.42 -18.07
C THR A 129 19.85 21.32 -16.89
N ASN A 130 21.15 21.45 -16.59
CA ASN A 130 21.64 22.24 -15.45
C ASN A 130 20.91 21.90 -14.13
N GLY A 131 20.70 20.60 -13.88
CA GLY A 131 20.01 20.10 -12.68
C GLY A 131 18.48 20.27 -12.67
N VAL A 132 17.90 20.89 -13.70
CA VAL A 132 16.44 21.04 -13.84
C VAL A 132 15.88 19.85 -14.59
N VAL A 133 14.90 19.17 -13.99
CA VAL A 133 14.19 18.04 -14.59
C VAL A 133 12.88 18.51 -15.23
N GLN A 134 12.71 18.22 -16.52
CA GLN A 134 11.47 18.43 -17.25
C GLN A 134 10.97 17.11 -17.82
N VAL A 135 9.70 16.78 -17.62
CA VAL A 135 9.10 15.54 -18.10
C VAL A 135 7.94 15.84 -19.03
N PHE A 136 7.88 15.14 -20.16
CA PHE A 136 6.84 15.29 -21.17
C PHE A 136 6.11 13.97 -21.42
N TYR A 137 4.80 14.04 -21.58
CA TYR A 137 3.96 12.95 -22.07
C TYR A 137 3.15 13.43 -23.26
N LYS A 138 3.32 12.79 -24.43
CA LYS A 138 2.66 13.18 -25.70
C LYS A 138 2.79 14.68 -25.99
N GLY A 139 3.99 15.24 -25.80
CA GLY A 139 4.30 16.66 -26.02
C GLY A 139 3.81 17.62 -24.93
N LYS A 140 3.08 17.16 -23.92
CA LYS A 140 2.62 17.99 -22.80
C LYS A 140 3.60 17.92 -21.63
N LEU A 141 4.02 19.07 -21.12
CA LEU A 141 4.81 19.19 -19.90
C LEU A 141 4.01 18.69 -18.69
N LEU A 142 4.62 17.81 -17.91
CA LEU A 142 4.08 17.27 -16.66
C LEU A 142 4.53 18.10 -15.46
N THR A 143 3.88 17.92 -14.32
CA THR A 143 4.14 18.69 -13.09
C THR A 143 4.70 17.79 -11.98
N ASP A 144 5.84 18.19 -11.40
CA ASP A 144 6.44 17.54 -10.23
C ASP A 144 5.51 17.63 -9.00
N GLY A 145 5.53 16.59 -8.16
CA GLY A 145 4.63 16.37 -7.03
C GLY A 145 3.21 15.90 -7.40
N LYS A 146 2.75 16.22 -8.62
CA LYS A 146 1.43 15.85 -9.13
C LYS A 146 1.47 14.62 -10.04
N ASP A 147 2.21 14.71 -11.15
CA ASP A 147 2.27 13.68 -12.19
C ASP A 147 3.49 12.76 -12.03
N TYR A 148 4.54 13.23 -11.35
CA TYR A 148 5.73 12.47 -11.00
C TYR A 148 6.40 13.05 -9.75
N TYR A 149 7.44 12.38 -9.26
CA TYR A 149 8.38 12.96 -8.28
C TYR A 149 9.82 12.65 -8.69
N VAL A 150 10.76 13.52 -8.29
CA VAL A 150 12.19 13.36 -8.56
C VAL A 150 12.95 13.03 -7.28
N MET A 151 13.78 11.99 -7.33
CA MET A 151 14.80 11.71 -6.34
C MET A 151 16.18 11.99 -6.97
N HIS A 152 16.99 12.79 -6.29
CA HIS A 152 18.31 13.23 -6.75
C HIS A 152 19.38 12.88 -5.71
N LEU A 153 20.48 12.30 -6.17
CA LEU A 153 21.66 11.97 -5.38
C LEU A 153 22.91 12.52 -6.08
N THR A 154 23.77 13.22 -5.35
CA THR A 154 25.05 13.71 -5.86
C THR A 154 26.20 12.93 -5.24
N GLN A 155 27.19 12.56 -6.07
CA GLN A 155 28.43 11.95 -5.63
C GLN A 155 29.62 12.79 -6.10
N GLU A 156 30.50 13.15 -5.17
CA GLU A 156 31.72 13.89 -5.45
C GLU A 156 32.95 13.00 -5.24
N ILE A 157 33.87 12.99 -6.20
CA ILE A 157 35.11 12.21 -6.14
C ILE A 157 36.27 13.15 -6.44
N LEU A 158 37.25 13.23 -5.52
CA LEU A 158 38.50 13.94 -5.77
C LEU A 158 39.28 13.21 -6.87
N GLU A 159 39.40 13.81 -8.05
CA GLU A 159 40.19 13.25 -9.16
C GLU A 159 41.64 13.71 -9.11
N LYS A 160 41.89 14.93 -8.65
CA LYS A 160 43.22 15.53 -8.65
C LYS A 160 43.38 16.55 -7.53
N SER A 161 44.56 16.58 -6.91
CA SER A 161 45.00 17.66 -6.02
C SER A 161 46.33 18.22 -6.54
N GLN A 162 46.45 19.55 -6.61
CA GLN A 162 47.64 20.23 -7.09
C GLN A 162 48.04 21.31 -6.08
N ALA A 163 49.30 21.32 -5.65
CA ALA A 163 49.83 22.41 -4.83
C ALA A 163 49.81 23.72 -5.63
N THR A 164 49.48 24.80 -4.94
CA THR A 164 49.48 26.18 -5.42
C THR A 164 50.32 27.02 -4.47
N GLY A 165 50.62 28.29 -4.82
CA GLY A 165 51.39 29.17 -3.95
C GLY A 165 50.79 29.37 -2.55
N ASN A 166 49.46 29.20 -2.40
CA ASN A 166 48.72 29.47 -1.16
C ASN A 166 47.89 28.28 -0.63
N GLY A 167 48.10 27.05 -1.13
CA GLY A 167 47.31 25.88 -0.71
C GLY A 167 47.20 24.81 -1.80
N TYR A 168 46.02 24.17 -1.91
CA TYR A 168 45.77 23.14 -2.92
C TYR A 168 44.58 23.49 -3.82
N LEU A 169 44.75 23.27 -5.13
CA LEU A 169 43.65 23.24 -6.10
C LEU A 169 43.18 21.79 -6.28
N ASN A 170 42.01 21.50 -5.72
CA ASN A 170 41.38 20.20 -5.85
C ASN A 170 40.39 20.21 -7.03
N THR A 171 40.43 19.15 -7.83
CA THR A 171 39.49 18.91 -8.93
C THR A 171 38.62 17.71 -8.55
N TYR A 172 37.32 17.92 -8.52
CA TYR A 172 36.34 16.89 -8.19
C TYR A 172 35.52 16.56 -9.44
N LYS A 173 35.28 15.26 -9.64
CA LYS A 173 34.21 14.78 -10.49
C LYS A 173 32.93 14.72 -9.67
N VAL A 174 31.92 15.42 -10.13
CA VAL A 174 30.59 15.42 -9.54
C VAL A 174 29.67 14.63 -10.47
N THR A 175 29.00 13.63 -9.92
CA THR A 175 28.05 12.78 -10.65
C THR A 175 26.69 12.85 -9.98
N ASP A 176 25.71 13.35 -10.71
CA ASP A 176 24.32 13.43 -10.29
C ASP A 176 23.54 12.25 -10.84
N TYR A 177 22.75 11.62 -9.96
CA TYR A 177 21.86 10.52 -10.28
C TYR A 177 20.42 10.96 -10.04
N TYR A 178 19.59 10.85 -11.07
CA TYR A 178 18.16 11.15 -10.99
C TYR A 178 17.33 9.89 -11.18
N THR A 179 16.33 9.72 -10.30
CA THR A 179 15.23 8.77 -10.47
C THR A 179 13.92 9.54 -10.50
N ILE A 180 13.16 9.38 -11.59
CA ILE A 180 11.91 10.09 -11.82
C ILE A 180 10.79 9.06 -11.83
N THR A 181 9.89 9.12 -10.87
CA THR A 181 8.83 8.12 -10.72
C THR A 181 7.47 8.70 -11.06
N GLY A 182 6.72 8.00 -11.91
CA GLY A 182 5.37 8.37 -12.29
C GLY A 182 4.40 8.32 -11.11
N LYS A 183 3.39 9.18 -11.16
CA LYS A 183 2.32 9.29 -10.17
C LYS A 183 0.98 9.50 -10.86
N GLY A 184 -0.10 9.29 -10.12
CA GLY A 184 -1.45 9.53 -10.62
C GLY A 184 -1.80 8.47 -11.65
N LYS A 185 -1.93 8.87 -12.91
CA LYS A 185 -2.22 7.94 -14.02
C LYS A 185 -1.03 7.09 -14.48
N PHE A 186 0.17 7.41 -14.02
CA PHE A 186 1.41 6.80 -14.46
C PHE A 186 1.91 5.76 -13.46
N ASP A 187 2.49 4.67 -13.96
CA ASP A 187 3.15 3.63 -13.17
C ASP A 187 4.60 3.42 -13.68
N GLY A 188 5.51 3.09 -12.77
CA GLY A 188 6.93 2.92 -13.07
C GLY A 188 7.78 4.19 -13.00
N CYS A 189 9.06 4.05 -13.34
CA CYS A 189 10.06 5.11 -13.20
C CYS A 189 11.11 5.11 -14.34
N ILE A 190 11.66 6.30 -14.58
CA ILE A 190 12.88 6.52 -15.37
C ILE A 190 14.03 6.66 -14.38
N SER A 191 14.86 5.62 -14.27
CA SER A 191 15.93 5.56 -13.27
C SER A 191 17.31 5.86 -13.85
N ASN A 192 18.24 6.21 -12.96
CA ASN A 192 19.67 6.34 -13.23
C ASN A 192 20.01 7.24 -14.41
N GLN A 193 19.32 8.38 -14.53
CA GLN A 193 19.78 9.42 -15.44
C GLN A 193 21.01 10.08 -14.81
N ILE A 194 22.14 10.02 -15.51
CA ILE A 194 23.45 10.43 -14.99
C ILE A 194 23.87 11.73 -15.67
N VAL A 195 24.18 12.74 -14.87
CA VAL A 195 24.84 13.97 -15.33
C VAL A 195 26.19 14.06 -14.62
N THR A 196 27.25 14.32 -15.36
CA THR A 196 28.60 14.43 -14.80
C THR A 196 29.18 15.80 -15.10
N SER A 197 29.78 16.43 -14.10
CA SER A 197 30.50 17.69 -14.22
C SER A 197 31.84 17.63 -13.48
N THR A 198 32.72 18.59 -13.78
CA THR A 198 34.01 18.76 -13.10
C THR A 198 34.02 20.10 -12.39
N VAL A 199 34.29 20.10 -11.09
CA VAL A 199 34.33 21.31 -10.27
C VAL A 199 35.72 21.45 -9.63
N LYS A 200 36.21 22.68 -9.51
CA LYS A 200 37.51 22.99 -8.90
C LYS A 200 37.32 23.89 -7.69
N PHE A 201 37.96 23.55 -6.59
CA PHE A 201 37.96 24.34 -5.35
C PHE A 201 39.39 24.58 -4.87
N GLU A 202 39.67 25.83 -4.49
CA GLU A 202 40.90 26.18 -3.78
C GLU A 202 40.69 25.95 -2.28
N LYS A 203 41.59 25.19 -1.65
CA LYS A 203 41.62 25.01 -0.20
C LYS A 203 42.85 25.71 0.35
N SER A 204 42.63 26.70 1.23
CA SER A 204 43.71 27.41 1.90
C SER A 204 44.34 26.53 2.98
N ASN A 205 45.65 26.69 3.19
CA ASN A 205 46.33 26.14 4.37
C ASN A 205 46.08 27.10 5.56
N GLN A 206 44.89 27.09 6.15
CA GLN A 206 44.73 27.76 7.43
C GLN A 206 45.27 26.84 8.53
N ILE A 207 46.53 27.06 8.91
CA ILE A 207 47.10 26.53 10.14
C ILE A 207 46.64 27.50 11.23
N ASP A 208 45.59 27.15 11.96
CA ASP A 208 45.24 27.88 13.18
C ASP A 208 46.39 27.64 14.17
N PHE A 209 47.30 28.61 14.25
CA PHE A 209 48.23 28.72 15.36
C PHE A 209 47.42 29.23 16.56
N ASP A 210 46.84 28.31 17.33
CA ASP A 210 46.46 28.59 18.72
C ASP A 210 47.77 28.80 19.50
N GLY A 211 48.28 30.02 19.44
CA GLY A 211 49.35 30.48 20.31
C GLY A 211 48.77 30.76 21.70
N GLU A 212 48.94 29.81 22.62
CA GLU A 212 48.97 30.11 24.05
C GLU A 212 50.24 30.92 24.34
N ASP A 213 50.06 32.14 24.84
CA ASP A 213 50.99 32.84 25.74
C ASP A 213 50.18 33.54 26.84
#